data_AF-A0A5C8PHN1-F1
#
_entry.id   AF-A0A5C8PHN1-F1
#
_cell.length_a   1.000
_cell.length_b   1.000
_cell.length_c   1.000
_cell.angle_alpha   90.00
_cell.angle_beta   90.00
_cell.angle_gamma   90.00
#
_symmetry.space_group_name_H-M   'P 1'
#
loop_
_entity.id
_entity.type
_entity.pdbx_description
1 polymer ?
#
loop_
_entity_poly.entity_id
_entity_poly.type
_entity_poly.pdbx_seq_one_letter_code
_entity_poly.pdbx_strand_id
1 'polypeptide(L)'
;MASELIIRSVEEADALMLLVRASAARARDWMSTQTEDPLEMLRRIKFEPVGFHPIEDRPLNFIEQINQTWTFAVPTSVLCTLSGIPKRYHAAASARSTGGIDPPP
;
A
#
# COMPACT_ATOMS: atom_id res chain seq x y z
N MET A 1 17.53 -4.74 -12.85
CA MET A 1 17.37 -3.74 -13.91
C MET A 1 16.06 -3.04 -13.64
N ALA A 2 16.04 -1.71 -13.59
CA ALA A 2 14.79 -0.97 -13.40
C ALA A 2 13.99 -1.08 -14.70
N SER A 3 12.83 -1.75 -14.63
CA SER A 3 11.89 -1.81 -15.73
C SER A 3 11.24 -0.43 -15.88
N GLU A 4 11.30 0.16 -17.06
CA GLU A 4 10.63 1.43 -17.35
C GLU A 4 9.11 1.23 -17.28
N LEU A 5 8.43 1.98 -16.40
CA LEU A 5 6.96 1.98 -16.31
C LEU A 5 6.40 3.09 -17.20
N ILE A 6 5.77 2.70 -18.31
CA ILE A 6 5.11 3.62 -19.25
C ILE A 6 3.60 3.47 -19.10
N ILE A 7 2.91 4.57 -18.76
CA ILE A 7 1.46 4.66 -18.68
C ILE A 7 0.95 5.29 -19.97
N ARG A 8 0.16 4.56 -20.75
CA ARG A 8 -0.32 4.94 -22.09
C ARG A 8 -1.80 5.34 -22.10
N SER A 9 -2.55 4.97 -21.07
CA SER A 9 -3.98 5.27 -20.99
C SER A 9 -4.42 5.60 -19.58
N VAL A 10 -5.64 6.12 -19.48
CA VAL A 10 -6.29 6.37 -18.20
C VAL A 10 -6.54 5.06 -17.47
N GLU A 11 -7.00 4.03 -18.17
CA GLU A 11 -7.31 2.72 -17.59
C GLU A 11 -6.05 2.11 -16.95
N GLU A 12 -4.89 2.29 -17.58
CA GLU A 12 -3.61 1.90 -17.01
C GLU A 12 -3.26 2.73 -15.75
N ALA A 13 -3.54 4.03 -15.76
CA ALA A 13 -3.35 4.89 -14.58
C ALA A 13 -4.28 4.49 -13.41
N ASP A 14 -5.53 4.17 -13.69
CA ASP A 14 -6.51 3.72 -12.68
C ASP A 14 -6.12 2.34 -12.12
N ALA A 15 -5.73 1.40 -12.98
CA ALA A 15 -5.22 0.10 -12.55
C ALA A 15 -3.98 0.25 -11.66
N LEU A 16 -3.05 1.14 -12.04
CA LEU A 16 -1.87 1.44 -11.25
C LEU A 16 -2.24 2.04 -9.88
N MET A 17 -3.20 2.97 -9.83
CA MET A 17 -3.68 3.56 -8.59
C MET A 17 -4.30 2.51 -7.66
N LEU A 18 -4.98 1.48 -8.20
CA LEU A 18 -5.49 0.36 -7.39
C LEU A 18 -4.36 -0.43 -6.72
N LEU A 19 -3.25 -0.70 -7.43
CA LEU A 19 -2.08 -1.37 -6.86
C LEU A 19 -1.44 -0.54 -5.74
N VAL A 20 -1.28 0.76 -5.97
CA VAL A 20 -0.73 1.70 -4.98
C VAL A 20 -1.60 1.74 -3.71
N ARG A 21 -2.93 1.77 -3.86
CA ARG A 21 -3.85 1.70 -2.72
C ARG A 21 -3.77 0.37 -1.98
N ALA A 22 -3.64 -0.73 -2.70
CA ALA A 22 -3.44 -2.03 -2.09
C ALA A 22 -2.14 -2.07 -1.27
N SER A 23 -1.05 -1.49 -1.77
CA SER A 23 0.20 -1.35 -1.00
C SER A 23 0.00 -0.54 0.30
N ALA A 24 -0.70 0.60 0.21
CA ALA A 24 -1.01 1.41 1.39
C ALA A 24 -1.88 0.65 2.41
N ALA A 25 -2.85 -0.14 1.95
CA ALA A 25 -3.67 -0.98 2.80
C ALA A 25 -2.83 -2.07 3.50
N ARG A 26 -1.95 -2.76 2.77
CA ARG A 26 -1.01 -3.73 3.36
C ARG A 26 -0.14 -3.11 4.44
N ALA A 27 0.41 -1.91 4.20
CA ALA A 27 1.22 -1.20 5.18
C ALA A 27 0.43 -0.89 6.46
N ARG A 28 -0.80 -0.37 6.32
CA ARG A 28 -1.70 -0.12 7.45
C ARG A 28 -2.00 -1.40 8.22
N ASP A 29 -2.35 -2.46 7.52
CA ASP A 29 -2.76 -3.73 8.14
C ASP A 29 -1.57 -4.34 8.89
N TRP A 30 -0.37 -4.34 8.31
CA TRP A 30 0.86 -4.76 9.01
C TRP A 30 1.13 -3.93 10.25
N MET A 31 1.01 -2.59 10.18
CA MET A 31 1.22 -1.73 11.34
C MET A 31 0.23 -2.03 12.47
N SER A 32 -1.01 -2.39 12.13
CA SER A 32 -2.05 -2.73 13.11
C SER A 32 -1.84 -4.06 13.84
N THR A 33 -0.99 -4.96 13.30
CA THR A 33 -0.67 -6.24 13.95
C THR A 33 0.53 -6.16 14.89
N GLN A 34 1.19 -5.02 14.99
CA GLN A 34 2.38 -4.88 15.83
C GLN A 34 1.98 -4.76 17.31
N THR A 35 2.42 -5.72 18.12
CA THR A 35 2.20 -5.76 19.58
C THR A 35 3.51 -5.84 20.38
N GLU A 36 4.64 -5.73 19.68
CA GLU A 36 5.98 -5.84 20.24
C GLU A 36 6.40 -4.57 20.98
N ASP A 37 7.56 -4.64 21.65
CA ASP A 37 8.21 -3.46 22.21
C ASP A 37 8.37 -2.35 21.14
N PRO A 38 8.11 -1.06 21.47
CA PRO A 38 8.19 0.01 20.48
C PRO A 38 9.54 0.16 19.78
N LEU A 39 10.66 -0.06 20.48
CA LEU A 39 11.98 0.01 19.85
C LEU A 39 12.22 -1.17 18.91
N GLU A 40 11.71 -2.34 19.27
CA GLU A 40 11.78 -3.51 18.41
C GLU A 40 10.94 -3.31 17.14
N MET A 41 9.72 -2.77 17.26
CA MET A 41 8.90 -2.40 16.11
C MET A 41 9.64 -1.43 15.18
N LEU A 42 10.29 -0.39 15.73
CA LEU A 42 11.07 0.58 14.94
C LEU A 42 12.28 -0.07 14.26
N ARG A 43 12.96 -1.02 14.93
CA ARG A 43 14.05 -1.79 14.35
C ARG A 43 13.57 -2.58 13.13
N ARG A 44 12.44 -3.27 13.25
CA ARG A 44 11.86 -4.08 12.18
C ARG A 44 11.43 -3.23 10.98
N ILE A 45 10.72 -2.11 11.24
CA ILE A 45 10.31 -1.14 10.21
C ILE A 45 11.50 -0.65 9.37
N LYS A 46 12.65 -0.42 10.01
CA LYS A 46 13.82 0.16 9.36
C LYS A 46 14.74 -0.86 8.70
N PHE A 47 14.94 -2.01 9.34
CA PHE A 47 16.03 -2.92 8.98
C PHE A 47 15.57 -4.27 8.44
N GLU A 48 14.30 -4.65 8.62
CA GLU A 48 13.81 -5.95 8.16
C GLU A 48 12.98 -5.83 6.87
N PRO A 49 12.98 -6.87 6.02
CA PRO A 49 12.20 -6.91 4.79
C PRO A 49 10.71 -7.21 5.05
N VAL A 50 10.08 -6.43 5.93
CA VAL A 50 8.67 -6.59 6.35
C VAL A 50 7.69 -5.85 5.44
N GLY A 51 8.18 -5.01 4.54
CA GLY A 51 7.40 -4.28 3.54
C GLY A 51 7.52 -4.88 2.13
N PHE A 52 6.78 -4.31 1.20
CA PHE A 52 6.70 -4.78 -0.18
C PHE A 52 6.69 -3.63 -1.19
N HIS A 53 7.31 -3.84 -2.34
CA HIS A 53 7.24 -2.91 -3.46
C HIS A 53 5.81 -2.82 -3.98
N PRO A 54 5.25 -1.61 -4.19
CA PRO A 54 3.83 -1.45 -4.55
C PRO A 54 3.45 -2.09 -5.89
N ILE A 55 4.41 -2.23 -6.82
CA ILE A 55 4.21 -2.77 -8.18
C ILE A 55 4.90 -4.14 -8.40
N GLU A 56 6.23 -4.20 -8.22
CA GLU A 56 7.06 -5.38 -8.55
C GLU A 56 6.99 -6.56 -7.55
N ASP A 57 6.15 -6.47 -6.50
CA ASP A 57 5.96 -7.51 -5.46
C ASP A 57 7.26 -8.09 -4.87
N ARG A 58 8.32 -7.28 -4.84
CA ARG A 58 9.61 -7.61 -4.20
C ARG A 58 9.66 -7.11 -2.75
N PRO A 59 10.39 -7.78 -1.85
CA PRO A 59 10.52 -7.35 -0.46
C PRO A 59 11.25 -6.01 -0.32
N LEU A 60 10.86 -5.24 0.69
CA LEU A 60 11.41 -3.94 1.08
C LEU A 60 11.40 -3.82 2.60
N ASN A 61 12.15 -2.87 3.16
CA ASN A 61 11.80 -2.40 4.49
C ASN A 61 10.51 -1.54 4.44
N PHE A 62 9.90 -1.35 5.60
CA PHE A 62 8.60 -0.68 5.67
C PHE A 62 8.66 0.80 5.25
N ILE A 63 9.77 1.47 5.56
CA ILE A 63 10.01 2.88 5.16
C ILE A 63 10.11 2.99 3.64
N GLU A 64 10.83 2.08 3.00
CA GLU A 64 10.95 1.99 1.54
C GLU A 64 9.59 1.77 0.88
N GLN A 65 8.74 0.90 1.43
CA GLN A 65 7.38 0.71 0.92
C GLN A 65 6.58 2.01 0.98
N ILE A 66 6.62 2.76 2.09
CA ILE A 66 5.91 4.05 2.20
C ILE A 66 6.43 5.02 1.14
N ASN A 67 7.75 5.17 1.04
CA ASN A 67 8.37 6.09 0.10
C ASN A 67 7.97 5.77 -1.34
N GLN A 68 8.07 4.50 -1.74
CA GLN A 68 7.71 4.08 -3.09
C GLN A 68 6.21 4.19 -3.35
N THR A 69 5.37 3.88 -2.37
CA THR A 69 3.91 4.07 -2.49
C THR A 69 3.59 5.51 -2.90
N TRP A 70 4.26 6.50 -2.30
CA TRP A 70 4.09 7.90 -2.69
C TRP A 70 4.76 8.28 -4.01
N THR A 71 5.91 7.68 -4.34
CA THR A 71 6.55 7.83 -5.65
C THR A 71 5.60 7.47 -6.79
N PHE A 72 4.76 6.45 -6.62
CA PHE A 72 3.74 6.09 -7.61
C PHE A 72 2.42 6.85 -7.44
N ALA A 73 1.96 7.09 -6.19
CA ALA A 73 0.66 7.74 -5.94
C ALA A 73 0.57 9.14 -6.55
N VAL A 74 1.62 9.96 -6.37
CA VAL A 74 1.57 11.38 -6.78
C VAL A 74 1.45 11.51 -8.30
N PRO A 75 2.37 10.95 -9.13
CA PRO A 75 2.28 11.07 -10.59
C PRO A 75 1.00 10.47 -11.15
N THR A 76 0.58 9.29 -10.67
CA THR A 76 -0.66 8.65 -11.12
C THR A 76 -1.88 9.50 -10.80
N SER A 77 -1.93 10.14 -9.62
CA SER A 77 -3.05 11.02 -9.26
C SER A 77 -3.13 12.28 -10.16
N VAL A 78 -1.99 12.78 -10.62
CA VAL A 78 -1.93 13.90 -11.57
C VAL A 78 -2.45 13.46 -12.93
N LEU A 79 -2.03 12.29 -13.42
CA LEU A 79 -2.52 11.71 -14.69
C LEU A 79 -4.04 11.54 -14.70
N CYS A 80 -4.62 10.95 -13.64
CA CYS A 80 -6.08 10.80 -13.51
C CYS A 80 -6.81 12.15 -13.43
N THR A 81 -6.17 13.20 -12.89
CA THR A 81 -6.79 14.53 -12.80
C THR A 81 -6.76 15.26 -14.15
N LEU A 82 -5.65 15.16 -14.88
CA LEU A 82 -5.48 15.79 -16.20
C LEU A 82 -6.36 15.15 -17.28
N SER A 83 -6.75 13.89 -17.12
CA SER A 83 -7.67 13.21 -18.04
C SER A 83 -9.15 13.58 -17.86
N GLY A 84 -9.48 14.49 -16.95
CA GLY A 84 -10.86 14.97 -16.74
C GLY A 84 -11.76 13.98 -15.99
N ILE A 85 -11.18 12.97 -15.33
CA ILE A 85 -11.95 11.92 -14.64
C ILE A 85 -12.09 12.26 -13.16
N PRO A 86 -13.33 12.27 -12.61
CA PRO A 86 -13.52 12.50 -11.19
C PRO A 86 -12.89 11.37 -10.37
N LYS A 87 -12.09 11.75 -9.36
CA LYS A 87 -11.44 10.80 -8.46
C LYS A 87 -12.49 9.97 -7.70
N ARG A 88 -12.76 8.75 -8.16
CA ARG A 88 -13.58 7.79 -7.40
C ARG A 88 -12.67 7.01 -6.46
N TYR A 89 -12.60 7.47 -5.22
CA TYR A 89 -11.97 6.74 -4.14
C TYR A 89 -12.94 5.64 -3.66
N HIS A 90 -12.86 4.44 -4.23
CA HIS A 90 -13.46 3.28 -3.57
C HIS A 90 -12.58 2.94 -2.36
N ALA A 91 -13.02 3.35 -1.16
CA ALA A 91 -12.50 2.76 0.06
C ALA A 91 -12.80 1.27 -0.02
N ALA A 92 -11.76 0.43 -0.14
CA ALA A 92 -11.93 -1.00 0.04
C ALA A 92 -12.59 -1.18 1.41
N ALA A 93 -13.85 -1.62 1.41
CA ALA A 93 -14.57 -1.97 2.61
C ALA A 93 -13.74 -3.05 3.30
N SER A 94 -13.12 -2.70 4.43
CA SER A 94 -12.58 -3.68 5.35
C SER A 94 -13.76 -4.54 5.76
N ALA A 95 -13.87 -5.73 5.16
CA ALA A 95 -14.77 -6.77 5.60
C ALA A 95 -14.26 -7.25 6.97
N ARG A 96 -14.58 -6.49 8.02
CA ARG A 96 -14.64 -7.02 9.37
C ARG A 96 -15.89 -7.88 9.44
N SER A 97 -15.75 -9.19 9.20
CA SER A 97 -16.70 -10.15 9.74
C SER A 97 -16.48 -10.19 11.25
N THR A 98 -17.29 -9.43 11.97
CA THR A 98 -17.61 -9.70 13.36
C THR A 98 -18.19 -11.10 13.46
N GLY A 99 -17.50 -12.01 14.14
CA GLY A 99 -18.03 -13.35 14.42
C GLY A 99 -17.03 -14.21 15.18
N GLY A 100 -17.17 -14.23 16.51
CA GLY A 100 -16.63 -15.29 17.36
C GLY A 100 -15.44 -14.92 18.22
N ILE A 101 -15.63 -14.06 19.22
CA ILE A 101 -14.88 -14.19 20.48
C ILE A 101 -15.85 -14.89 21.44
N ASP A 102 -15.55 -16.13 21.80
CA ASP A 102 -15.87 -16.60 23.15
C ASP A 102 -14.53 -16.60 23.91
N PRO A 103 -14.41 -15.91 25.06
CA PRO A 103 -13.27 -16.06 25.92
C PRO A 103 -13.40 -17.35 26.76
N PRO A 104 -12.27 -18.03 27.11
CA PRO A 104 -12.28 -19.22 27.98
C PRO A 104 -12.72 -18.83 29.40
N PRO A 105 -13.37 -19.73 30.16
CA PRO A 105 -12.85 -21.06 30.51
C PRO A 105 -13.61 -22.29 29.99
#